data_AF-A0A7S3QKQ2-F1
#
_entry.id   AF-A0A7S3QKQ2-F1
#
_cell.length_a   1.000
_cell.length_b   1.000
_cell.length_c   1.000
_cell.angle_alpha   90.00
_cell.angle_beta   90.00
_cell.angle_gamma   90.00
#
_symmetry.space_group_name_H-M   'P 1'
#
loop_
_entity.id
_entity.type
_entity.pdbx_description
1 polymer ?
#
loop_
_entity_poly.entity_id
_entity_poly.type
_entity_poly.pdbx_seq_one_letter_code
_entity_poly.pdbx_strand_id
1 'polypeptide(L)'
;MVWGFNWLASPKLSEEEKAKERKRCSMFITALEGCRKAYPEAERELACKNLRQSVITCYAEKHAVPEAEEHRKCYTKLYKTGISHTGQGHCIPYEQAMQKALQKKGLFPV
;
A
#
# COMPACT_ATOMS: atom_id res chain seq x y z
N MET A 1 -9.04 -5.30 -34.71
CA MET A 1 -8.89 -4.06 -33.93
C MET A 1 -8.71 -4.43 -32.47
N VAL A 2 -7.47 -4.66 -32.02
CA VAL A 2 -7.18 -4.84 -30.58
C VAL A 2 -6.59 -3.52 -30.11
N TRP A 3 -7.32 -2.87 -29.22
CA TRP A 3 -7.00 -1.55 -28.71
C TRP A 3 -5.65 -1.60 -27.99
N GLY A 4 -4.73 -0.75 -28.44
CA GLY A 4 -3.44 -0.55 -27.80
C GLY A 4 -3.66 -0.03 -26.38
N PHE A 5 -3.33 -0.88 -25.41
CA PHE A 5 -3.22 -0.49 -24.01
C PHE A 5 -2.09 0.53 -23.89
N ASN A 6 -2.45 1.81 -23.90
CA ASN A 6 -1.56 2.93 -23.71
C ASN A 6 -1.04 2.90 -22.25
N TRP A 7 0.07 2.19 -22.03
CA TRP A 7 0.73 1.99 -20.73
C TRP A 7 1.66 3.14 -20.31
N LEU A 8 1.62 4.27 -21.02
CA LEU A 8 2.56 5.37 -20.83
C LEU A 8 1.83 6.60 -20.29
N ALA A 9 2.29 7.03 -19.12
CA ALA A 9 1.73 8.06 -18.25
C ALA A 9 0.49 7.60 -17.48
N SER A 10 0.70 7.08 -16.26
CA SER A 10 -0.34 7.21 -15.23
C SER A 10 -0.50 8.71 -14.96
N PRO A 11 -1.62 9.35 -15.35
CA PRO A 11 -1.85 10.74 -15.00
C PRO A 11 -1.83 10.85 -13.47
N LYS A 12 -1.27 11.96 -12.95
CA LYS A 12 -1.45 12.31 -11.54
C LYS A 12 -2.95 12.34 -11.28
N LEU A 13 -3.41 11.62 -10.26
CA LEU A 13 -4.84 11.59 -9.95
C LEU A 13 -5.36 13.00 -9.67
N SER A 14 -6.57 13.29 -10.14
CA SER A 14 -7.30 14.49 -9.75
C SER A 14 -7.54 14.49 -8.23
N GLU A 15 -7.59 15.67 -7.62
CA GLU A 15 -7.86 15.83 -6.18
C GLU A 15 -9.19 15.17 -5.76
N GLU A 16 -10.19 15.18 -6.65
CA GLU A 16 -11.47 14.49 -6.41
C GLU A 16 -11.32 12.97 -6.33
N GLU A 17 -10.45 12.39 -7.16
CA GLU A 17 -10.17 10.96 -7.11
C GLU A 17 -9.37 10.61 -5.85
N LYS A 18 -8.38 11.43 -5.48
CA LYS A 18 -7.64 11.26 -4.22
C LYS A 18 -8.57 11.31 -3.01
N ALA A 19 -9.57 12.19 -3.01
CA ALA A 19 -10.56 12.26 -1.93
C ALA A 19 -11.46 11.01 -1.87
N LYS A 20 -11.87 10.46 -3.01
CA LYS A 20 -12.62 9.19 -3.07
C LYS A 20 -11.79 8.02 -2.54
N GLU A 21 -10.52 7.95 -2.91
CA GLU A 21 -9.63 6.89 -2.42
C GLU A 21 -9.33 7.04 -0.93
N ARG A 22 -9.13 8.26 -0.42
CA ARG A 22 -9.03 8.53 1.02
C ARG A 22 -10.27 8.05 1.76
N LYS A 23 -11.47 8.26 1.21
CA LYS A 23 -12.73 7.75 1.80
C LYS A 23 -12.77 6.22 1.81
N ARG A 24 -12.35 5.57 0.72
CA ARG A 24 -12.30 4.10 0.62
C ARG A 24 -11.34 3.49 1.65
N CYS A 25 -10.15 4.07 1.78
CA CYS A 25 -9.12 3.60 2.72
C CYS A 25 -9.23 4.25 4.12
N SER A 26 -10.34 4.96 4.40
CA SER A 26 -10.51 5.78 5.61
C SER A 26 -10.30 5.00 6.90
N MET A 27 -10.82 3.77 6.99
CA MET A 27 -10.65 2.91 8.16
C MET A 27 -9.17 2.69 8.52
N PHE A 28 -8.33 2.38 7.52
CA PHE A 28 -6.90 2.16 7.74
C PHE A 28 -6.15 3.47 8.02
N ILE A 29 -6.57 4.56 7.40
CA ILE A 29 -6.00 5.90 7.64
C ILE A 29 -6.27 6.34 9.08
N THR A 30 -7.52 6.24 9.54
CA THR A 30 -7.88 6.58 10.92
C THR A 30 -7.18 5.69 11.93
N ALA A 31 -7.05 4.39 11.65
CA ALA A 31 -6.29 3.47 12.50
C ALA A 31 -4.80 3.85 12.55
N LEU A 32 -4.20 4.20 11.41
CA LEU A 32 -2.81 4.67 11.33
C LEU A 32 -2.63 5.98 12.14
N GLU A 33 -3.54 6.94 11.99
CA GLU A 33 -3.52 8.18 12.78
C GLU A 33 -3.67 7.92 14.28
N GLY A 34 -4.56 7.01 14.68
CA GLY A 34 -4.69 6.56 16.06
C GLY A 34 -3.40 5.96 16.60
N CYS A 35 -2.76 5.07 15.82
CA CYS A 35 -1.47 4.51 16.18
C CYS A 35 -0.38 5.59 16.29
N ARG A 36 -0.33 6.55 15.35
CA ARG A 36 0.63 7.66 15.42
C ARG A 36 0.44 8.52 16.68
N LYS A 37 -0.80 8.70 17.14
CA LYS A 37 -1.10 9.43 18.38
C LYS A 37 -0.74 8.63 19.64
N ALA A 38 -0.84 7.30 19.58
CA ALA A 38 -0.56 6.42 20.72
C ALA A 38 0.95 6.23 20.99
N TYR A 39 1.80 6.31 19.96
CA TYR A 39 3.23 6.05 20.09
C TYR A 39 4.08 7.32 19.86
N PRO A 40 5.18 7.49 20.64
CA PRO A 40 6.14 8.57 20.43
C PRO A 40 6.83 8.43 19.08
N GLU A 41 7.34 9.54 18.53
CA GLU A 41 7.88 9.60 17.17
C GLU A 41 8.98 8.57 16.89
N ALA A 42 9.84 8.31 17.88
CA ALA A 42 10.93 7.33 17.79
C ALA A 42 10.44 5.88 17.61
N GLU A 43 9.26 5.52 18.13
CA GLU A 43 8.73 4.15 18.08
C GLU A 43 7.59 3.99 17.07
N ARG A 44 7.02 5.12 16.63
CA ARG A 44 5.90 5.20 15.70
C ARG A 44 6.14 4.45 14.39
N GLU A 45 7.36 4.48 13.86
CA GLU A 45 7.65 3.80 12.59
C GLU A 45 7.55 2.28 12.69
N LEU A 46 8.03 1.70 13.79
CA LEU A 46 8.00 0.26 14.02
C LEU A 46 6.60 -0.19 14.49
N ALA A 47 6.03 0.53 15.45
CA ALA A 47 4.73 0.21 16.06
C ALA A 47 3.58 0.30 15.03
N CYS A 48 3.61 1.30 14.14
CA CYS A 48 2.57 1.52 13.15
C CYS A 48 2.89 0.94 11.77
N LYS A 49 3.99 0.18 11.62
CA LYS A 49 4.44 -0.40 10.35
C LYS A 49 3.34 -1.18 9.64
N ASN A 50 2.66 -2.07 10.36
CA ASN A 50 1.61 -2.92 9.81
C ASN A 50 0.41 -2.11 9.31
N LEU A 51 -0.01 -1.08 10.07
CA LEU A 51 -1.10 -0.18 9.65
C LEU A 51 -0.70 0.66 8.44
N ARG A 52 0.54 1.15 8.40
CA ARG A 52 1.09 1.86 7.23
C ARG A 52 1.07 0.96 6.00
N GLN A 53 1.43 -0.30 6.17
CA GLN A 53 1.36 -1.29 5.10
C GLN A 53 -0.08 -1.56 4.65
N SER A 54 -1.04 -1.68 5.56
CA SER A 54 -2.47 -1.82 5.20
C SER A 54 -2.98 -0.63 4.39
N VAL A 55 -2.56 0.59 4.74
CA VAL A 55 -2.88 1.80 3.96
C VAL A 55 -2.27 1.70 2.56
N ILE A 56 -0.99 1.35 2.45
CA ILE A 56 -0.30 1.18 1.15
C ILE A 56 -1.01 0.14 0.30
N THR A 57 -1.34 -1.03 0.85
CA THR A 57 -2.04 -2.10 0.12
C THR A 57 -3.42 -1.63 -0.37
N CYS A 58 -4.20 -0.93 0.46
CA CYS A 58 -5.52 -0.42 0.06
C CYS A 58 -5.47 0.51 -1.17
N TYR A 59 -4.50 1.43 -1.20
CA TYR A 59 -4.30 2.29 -2.37
C TYR A 59 -3.71 1.51 -3.57
N ALA A 60 -2.78 0.60 -3.30
CA ALA A 60 -2.10 -0.18 -4.33
C ALA A 60 -3.08 -1.09 -5.09
N GLU A 61 -4.10 -1.65 -4.45
CA GLU A 61 -5.12 -2.49 -5.10
C GLU A 61 -5.80 -1.85 -6.32
N LYS A 62 -5.83 -0.51 -6.40
CA LYS A 62 -6.43 0.21 -7.53
C LYS A 62 -5.40 0.94 -8.39
N HIS A 63 -4.34 1.45 -7.76
CA HIS A 63 -3.39 2.34 -8.43
C HIS A 63 -2.04 1.68 -8.73
N ALA A 64 -1.74 0.54 -8.14
CA ALA A 64 -0.54 -0.24 -8.33
C ALA A 64 -0.93 -1.73 -8.36
N VAL A 65 -1.92 -2.07 -9.20
CA VAL A 65 -2.51 -3.41 -9.31
C VAL A 65 -1.45 -4.50 -9.51
N PRO A 66 -0.48 -4.37 -10.44
CA PRO A 66 0.51 -5.43 -10.62
C PRO A 66 1.41 -5.58 -9.38
N GLU A 67 1.78 -4.49 -8.72
CA GLU A 67 2.57 -4.54 -7.48
C GLU A 67 1.78 -5.14 -6.31
N ALA A 68 0.48 -4.82 -6.21
CA ALA A 68 -0.42 -5.36 -5.18
C ALA A 68 -0.69 -6.86 -5.38
N GLU A 69 -0.81 -7.31 -6.63
CA GLU A 69 -1.00 -8.72 -6.93
C GLU A 69 0.24 -9.55 -6.56
N GLU A 70 1.43 -9.04 -6.88
CA GLU A 70 2.69 -9.70 -6.50
C GLU A 70 2.89 -9.72 -4.98
N HIS A 71 2.52 -8.65 -4.28
CA HIS A 71 2.50 -8.62 -2.82
C HIS A 71 1.56 -9.70 -2.25
N ARG A 72 0.34 -9.81 -2.80
CA ARG A 72 -0.64 -10.83 -2.41
C ARG A 72 -0.16 -12.25 -2.69
N LYS A 73 0.49 -12.49 -3.83
CA LYS A 73 1.10 -13.80 -4.16
C LYS A 73 2.20 -14.16 -3.17
N CYS A 74 3.07 -13.20 -2.85
CA CYS A 74 4.13 -13.38 -1.86
C CYS A 74 3.54 -13.76 -0.49
N TYR A 75 2.53 -13.01 0.00
CA TYR A 75 1.83 -13.32 1.24
C TYR A 75 1.11 -14.68 1.22
N THR A 76 0.44 -15.01 0.12
CA THR A 76 -0.26 -16.30 -0.04
C THR A 76 0.71 -17.47 -0.01
N LYS A 77 1.90 -17.32 -0.61
CA LYS A 77 2.94 -18.33 -0.57
C LYS A 77 3.47 -18.53 0.85
N LEU A 78 3.74 -17.45 1.58
CA LEU A 78 4.19 -17.50 2.98
C LEU A 78 3.15 -18.14 3.91
N TYR A 79 1.87 -17.84 3.69
CA TYR A 79 0.77 -18.46 4.43
C TYR A 79 0.73 -19.97 4.21
N LYS A 80 0.88 -20.42 2.96
CA LYS A 80 0.89 -21.84 2.60
C LYS A 80 2.11 -22.60 3.15
N THR A 81 3.24 -21.92 3.38
CA THR A 81 4.45 -22.55 3.92
C THR A 81 4.53 -22.56 5.45
N GLY A 82 3.53 -22.02 6.16
CA GLY A 82 3.53 -21.99 7.63
C GLY A 82 4.52 -21.00 8.25
N ILE A 83 5.21 -20.20 7.44
CA ILE A 83 6.20 -19.17 7.85
C ILE A 83 5.46 -17.85 8.19
N SER A 84 4.18 -17.93 8.56
CA SER A 84 3.34 -16.75 8.80
C SER A 84 3.76 -15.95 10.03
N HIS A 85 4.43 -16.59 11.01
CA HIS A 85 4.92 -15.94 12.23
C HIS A 85 6.27 -15.21 12.07
N THR A 86 7.15 -15.66 11.18
CA THR A 86 8.45 -15.02 10.87
C THR A 86 8.46 -14.25 9.54
N GLY A 87 7.32 -14.22 8.84
CA GLY A 87 7.12 -13.60 7.52
C GLY A 87 7.30 -12.08 7.45
N GLN A 88 7.66 -11.42 8.56
CA GLN A 88 8.01 -10.00 8.57
C GLN A 88 9.33 -9.78 7.82
N GLY A 89 9.24 -9.45 6.53
CA GLY A 89 10.40 -9.05 5.74
C GLY A 89 10.52 -9.70 4.36
N HIS A 90 9.84 -10.82 4.14
CA HIS A 90 9.98 -11.57 2.89
C HIS A 90 9.32 -10.90 1.68
N CYS A 91 8.30 -10.07 1.92
CA CYS A 91 7.61 -9.32 0.86
C CYS A 91 8.00 -7.82 0.80
N ILE A 92 9.06 -7.41 1.52
CA ILE A 92 9.62 -6.04 1.49
C ILE A 92 9.80 -5.49 0.06
N PRO A 93 10.37 -6.23 -0.92
CA PRO A 93 10.57 -5.66 -2.26
C PRO A 93 9.25 -5.27 -2.93
N TYR A 94 8.17 -6.03 -2.68
CA TYR A 94 6.84 -5.73 -3.21
C TYR A 94 6.17 -4.57 -2.45
N GLU A 95 6.39 -4.46 -1.14
CA GLU A 95 5.94 -3.32 -0.33
C GLU A 95 6.59 -2.01 -0.80
N GLN A 96 7.89 -2.03 -1.04
CA GLN A 96 8.63 -0.88 -1.59
C GLN A 96 8.18 -0.55 -3.02
N ALA A 97 7.87 -1.56 -3.85
CA ALA A 97 7.35 -1.36 -5.19
C ALA A 97 5.97 -0.65 -5.16
N MET A 98 5.04 -1.13 -4.32
CA MET A 98 3.75 -0.48 -4.09
C MET A 98 3.92 0.97 -3.62
N GLN A 99 4.80 1.20 -2.64
CA GLN A 99 5.05 2.55 -2.13
C GLN A 99 5.60 3.49 -3.22
N LYS A 100 6.59 3.04 -4.00
CA LYS A 100 7.15 3.82 -5.12
C LYS A 100 6.09 4.10 -6.20
N ALA A 101 5.25 3.12 -6.52
CA ALA A 101 4.17 3.29 -7.49
C ALA A 101 3.15 4.34 -7.02
N LEU A 102 2.78 4.33 -5.74
CA LEU A 102 1.86 5.32 -5.15
C LEU A 102 2.48 6.71 -5.02
N GLN A 103 3.77 6.80 -4.68
CA GLN A 103 4.51 8.07 -4.66
C GLN A 103 4.55 8.73 -6.04
N LYS A 104 4.83 7.95 -7.09
CA LYS A 104 4.80 8.46 -8.49
C LYS A 104 3.44 9.06 -8.87
N LYS A 105 2.35 8.58 -8.27
CA LYS A 105 0.97 9.03 -8.51
C LYS A 105 0.51 10.14 -7.57
N GLY A 106 1.33 10.54 -6.59
CA GLY A 106 0.99 11.56 -5.60
C GLY A 106 -0.14 11.14 -4.65
N LEU A 107 -0.35 9.84 -4.47
CA LEU A 107 -1.31 9.25 -3.52
C LEU A 107 -0.68 8.99 -2.15
N PHE A 108 0.62 9.21 -2.04
CA PHE A 108 1.45 9.05 -0.85
C PHE A 108 2.33 10.30 -0.75
N PRO A 109 2.27 11.07 0.35
CA PRO A 109 2.64 10.60 1.69
C PRO A 109 1.59 10.98 2.76
N VAL A 110 1.26 10.02 3.63
CA VAL A 110 0.63 10.33 4.93
C VAL A 110 1.72 10.48 5.98
#